data_AF-A0A2C9L8E4-F1
#
_entry.id   AF-A0A2C9L8E4-F1
#
_cell.length_a   1.000
_cell.length_b   1.000
_cell.length_c   1.000
_cell.angle_alpha   90.00
_cell.angle_beta   90.00
_cell.angle_gamma   90.00
#
_symmetry.space_group_name_H-M   'P 1'
#
loop_
_entity.id
_entity.type
_entity.pdbx_description
1 polymer ?
#
loop_
_entity_poly.entity_id
_entity_poly.type
_entity_poly.pdbx_seq_one_letter_code
_entity_poly.pdbx_strand_id
1 'polypeptide(L)'
;MAAIGAYLSGILGLALRILLMQTSFPKWLQTRNEVVTPVTAWDRVEEGFSLQKEFVSPYSGDLLHETPLALRFLKTAYYVPFGVKGFFIMIDFFTMILLYKIAALFKDSLIREQNIEKKKYSSKAEKLVLTPEEVSSLPTLILTVHAVNPFSIMTLLAMSTASLSNLVTLAALYYFLKVIGLFHLQYESSKSYWSKEAIASYLQTVGLFLFFVTFLLGISYLYLEGSLDFIYSTYGFILTVPDLTPNVGVFWYFFTEMFDHFRTFFVCVFQLNAVIYTVPLTVKFA
;
A
#
# COMPACT_ATOMS: atom_id res chain seq x y z
N MET A 1 19.28 4.73 22.57
CA MET A 1 18.72 3.36 22.72
C MET A 1 17.71 3.01 21.62
N ALA A 2 16.75 3.88 21.27
CA ALA A 2 15.73 3.59 20.25
C ALA A 2 16.30 3.19 18.86
N ALA A 3 17.37 3.86 18.41
CA ALA A 3 18.02 3.54 17.13
C ALA A 3 18.64 2.13 17.09
N ILE A 4 19.31 1.71 18.17
CA ILE A 4 19.91 0.37 18.28
C ILE A 4 18.82 -0.71 18.23
N GLY A 5 17.71 -0.49 18.94
CA GLY A 5 16.55 -1.38 18.91
C GLY A 5 15.96 -1.52 17.51
N ALA A 6 15.87 -0.42 16.74
CA ALA A 6 15.36 -0.47 15.37
C ALA A 6 16.26 -1.30 14.44
N TYR A 7 17.57 -1.11 14.51
CA TYR A 7 18.51 -1.92 13.73
C TYR A 7 18.44 -3.40 14.13
N LEU A 8 18.41 -3.71 15.43
CA LEU A 8 18.33 -5.08 15.91
C LEU A 8 17.04 -5.76 15.44
N SER A 9 15.88 -5.13 15.65
CA SER A 9 14.59 -5.67 15.21
C SER A 9 14.53 -5.86 13.70
N GLY A 10 15.04 -4.90 12.92
CA GLY A 10 15.05 -4.98 11.46
C GLY A 10 15.95 -6.11 10.95
N ILE A 11 17.17 -6.22 11.50
CA ILE A 11 18.13 -7.27 11.13
C ILE A 11 17.58 -8.66 11.52
N LEU A 12 17.05 -8.81 12.74
CA LEU A 12 16.45 -10.08 13.17
C LEU A 12 15.24 -10.46 12.32
N GLY A 13 14.37 -9.50 12.00
CA GLY A 13 13.21 -9.71 11.13
C GLY A 13 13.59 -10.15 9.71
N LEU A 14 14.62 -9.54 9.13
CA LEU A 14 15.17 -9.95 7.82
C LEU A 14 15.85 -11.30 7.89
N ALA A 15 16.67 -11.55 8.90
CA ALA A 15 17.35 -12.83 9.08
C ALA A 15 16.33 -13.97 9.19
N LEU A 16 15.27 -13.79 9.97
CA LEU A 16 14.17 -14.75 10.07
C LEU A 16 13.55 -15.04 8.70
N ARG A 17 13.23 -14.01 7.91
CA ARG A 17 12.67 -14.16 6.56
C ARG A 17 13.63 -14.90 5.63
N ILE A 18 14.92 -14.54 5.64
CA ILE A 18 15.95 -15.19 4.83
C ILE A 18 16.04 -16.68 5.19
N LEU A 19 16.07 -17.02 6.49
CA LEU A 19 16.12 -18.40 6.95
C LEU A 19 14.89 -19.19 6.52
N LEU A 20 13.69 -18.64 6.71
CA LEU A 20 12.43 -19.28 6.31
C LEU A 20 12.32 -19.44 4.79
N MET A 21 12.87 -18.50 4.01
CA MET A 21 12.86 -18.54 2.54
C MET A 21 13.68 -19.71 1.95
N GLN A 22 14.58 -20.31 2.75
CA GLN A 22 15.34 -21.51 2.36
C GLN A 22 14.61 -22.82 2.67
N THR A 23 13.47 -22.77 3.37
CA THR A 23 12.69 -23.96 3.73
C THR A 23 11.65 -24.30 2.65
N SER A 24 10.82 -25.32 2.90
CA SER A 24 9.66 -25.66 2.07
C SER A 24 8.44 -24.74 2.28
N PHE A 25 8.46 -23.87 3.30
CA PHE A 25 7.34 -22.98 3.65
C PHE A 25 6.89 -22.06 2.50
N PRO A 26 7.80 -21.37 1.76
CA PRO A 26 7.42 -20.51 0.64
C PRO A 26 6.50 -21.21 -0.38
N LYS A 27 6.88 -22.42 -0.81
CA LYS A 27 6.12 -23.19 -1.80
C LYS A 27 4.76 -23.63 -1.24
N TRP A 28 4.71 -24.00 0.03
CA TRP A 28 3.44 -24.33 0.69
C TRP A 28 2.52 -23.09 0.80
N LEU A 29 3.06 -21.93 1.18
CA LEU A 29 2.31 -20.68 1.33
C LEU A 29 1.76 -20.14 0.01
N GLN A 30 2.46 -20.35 -1.12
CA GLN A 30 1.93 -20.01 -2.45
C GLN A 30 0.64 -20.77 -2.81
N THR A 31 0.39 -21.92 -2.18
CA THR A 31 -0.87 -22.69 -2.36
C THR A 31 -1.99 -22.25 -1.43
N ARG A 32 -1.74 -21.27 -0.55
CA ARG A 32 -2.70 -20.81 0.47
C ARG A 32 -3.40 -19.55 0.00
N ASN A 33 -4.69 -19.67 -0.31
CA ASN A 33 -5.47 -18.52 -0.77
C ASN A 33 -5.66 -17.45 0.31
N GLU A 34 -5.40 -17.80 1.58
CA GLU A 34 -5.40 -16.87 2.72
C GLU A 34 -4.24 -15.86 2.67
N VAL A 35 -3.16 -16.19 1.96
CA VAL A 35 -1.93 -15.39 1.88
C VAL A 35 -1.74 -14.81 0.49
N VAL A 36 -2.11 -15.57 -0.54
CA VAL A 36 -1.95 -15.21 -1.94
C VAL A 36 -3.29 -15.35 -2.64
N THR A 37 -3.74 -14.28 -3.28
CA THR A 37 -5.00 -14.28 -4.03
C THR A 37 -4.74 -14.38 -5.53
N PRO A 38 -5.76 -14.68 -6.35
CA PRO A 38 -5.66 -14.65 -7.81
C PRO A 38 -5.10 -13.33 -8.36
N VAL A 39 -5.35 -12.21 -7.67
CA VAL A 39 -4.84 -10.88 -8.01
C VAL A 39 -3.36 -10.69 -7.66
N THR A 40 -2.85 -11.43 -6.66
CA THR A 40 -1.54 -11.14 -6.05
C THR A 40 -0.51 -12.25 -6.16
N ALA A 41 -0.85 -13.34 -6.86
CA ALA A 41 0.00 -14.51 -7.03
C ALA A 41 1.17 -14.29 -7.98
N TRP A 42 2.37 -14.64 -7.55
CA TRP A 42 3.56 -14.59 -8.40
C TRP A 42 3.47 -15.51 -9.61
N ASP A 43 2.90 -16.71 -9.46
CA ASP A 43 2.75 -17.68 -10.54
C ASP A 43 1.94 -17.11 -11.72
N ARG A 44 0.97 -16.23 -11.44
CA ARG A 44 0.21 -15.50 -12.47
C ARG A 44 1.05 -14.47 -13.21
N VAL A 45 1.99 -13.83 -12.52
CA VAL A 45 2.97 -12.92 -13.12
C VAL A 45 3.93 -13.71 -14.03
N GLU A 46 4.38 -14.89 -13.59
CA GLU A 46 5.22 -15.77 -14.41
C GLU A 46 4.50 -16.28 -15.68
N GLU A 47 3.22 -16.62 -15.54
CA GLU A 47 2.34 -16.96 -16.66
C GLU A 47 2.20 -15.76 -17.61
N GLY A 48 1.96 -14.56 -17.08
CA GLY A 48 1.93 -13.32 -17.85
C GLY A 48 3.23 -13.07 -18.63
N PHE A 49 4.39 -13.27 -18.02
CA PHE A 49 5.68 -13.18 -18.72
C PHE A 49 5.85 -14.25 -19.80
N SER A 50 5.30 -15.44 -19.60
CA SER A 50 5.37 -16.53 -20.58
C SER A 50 4.51 -16.22 -21.79
N LEU A 51 3.31 -15.65 -21.61
CA LEU A 51 2.47 -15.17 -22.70
C LEU A 51 3.16 -14.07 -23.52
N GLN A 52 3.84 -13.12 -22.86
CA GLN A 52 4.59 -12.08 -23.57
C GLN A 52 5.71 -12.64 -24.46
N LYS A 53 6.35 -13.75 -24.07
CA LYS A 53 7.41 -14.38 -24.88
C LYS A 53 6.86 -14.99 -26.17
N GLU A 54 5.62 -15.47 -26.14
CA GLU A 54 4.91 -16.03 -27.28
C GLU A 54 4.13 -14.96 -28.08
N PHE A 55 4.40 -13.67 -27.84
CA PHE A 55 3.68 -12.54 -28.47
C PHE A 55 2.16 -12.56 -28.22
N VAL A 56 1.72 -13.16 -27.12
CA VAL A 56 0.33 -13.14 -26.67
C VAL A 56 0.15 -12.10 -25.58
N SER A 57 -0.93 -11.32 -25.66
CA SER A 57 -1.26 -10.34 -24.62
C SER A 57 -1.44 -11.04 -23.26
N PRO A 58 -0.75 -10.60 -22.19
CA PRO A 58 -0.96 -11.13 -20.83
C PRO A 58 -2.38 -10.92 -20.29
N TYR A 59 -3.13 -10.00 -20.91
CA TYR A 59 -4.49 -9.62 -20.54
C TYR A 59 -5.56 -10.22 -21.46
N SER A 60 -5.17 -11.16 -22.34
CA SER A 60 -6.11 -11.85 -23.23
C SER A 60 -7.04 -12.84 -22.52
N GLY A 61 -6.81 -13.08 -21.21
CA GLY A 61 -7.64 -13.91 -20.34
C GLY A 61 -7.67 -13.39 -18.91
N ASP A 62 -8.28 -14.16 -18.01
CA ASP A 62 -8.57 -13.76 -16.63
C ASP A 62 -7.46 -14.17 -15.63
N LEU A 63 -6.20 -14.15 -16.08
CA LEU A 63 -5.08 -14.72 -15.33
C LEU A 63 -4.25 -13.65 -14.63
N LEU A 64 -4.06 -12.49 -15.26
CA LEU A 64 -3.19 -11.44 -14.77
C LEU A 64 -3.98 -10.16 -14.46
N HIS A 65 -3.85 -9.69 -13.22
CA HIS A 65 -4.52 -8.50 -12.71
C HIS A 65 -3.54 -7.38 -12.28
N GLU A 66 -2.25 -7.54 -12.57
CA GLU A 66 -1.24 -6.50 -12.37
C GLU A 66 -1.28 -5.46 -13.48
N THR A 67 -0.97 -4.19 -13.17
CA THR A 67 -0.92 -3.14 -14.21
C THR A 67 0.22 -3.38 -15.19
N PRO A 68 0.16 -2.89 -16.45
CA PRO A 68 1.23 -3.12 -17.43
C PRO A 68 2.58 -2.57 -17.00
N LEU A 69 2.59 -1.43 -16.30
CA LEU A 69 3.79 -0.84 -15.72
C LEU A 69 4.31 -1.67 -14.54
N ALA A 70 3.42 -2.17 -13.67
CA ALA A 70 3.80 -3.07 -12.59
C ALA A 70 4.39 -4.37 -13.14
N LEU A 71 3.76 -4.99 -14.14
CA LEU A 71 4.27 -6.18 -14.84
C LEU A 71 5.69 -5.93 -15.39
N ARG A 72 5.89 -4.80 -16.09
CA ARG A 72 7.21 -4.41 -16.59
C ARG A 72 8.23 -4.25 -15.46
N PHE A 73 7.83 -3.66 -14.34
CA PHE A 73 8.69 -3.49 -13.17
C PHE A 73 9.00 -4.83 -12.48
N LEU A 74 8.03 -5.73 -12.34
CA LEU A 74 8.19 -7.05 -11.74
C LEU A 74 9.18 -7.92 -12.52
N LYS A 75 9.37 -7.69 -13.82
CA LYS A 75 10.43 -8.34 -14.61
C LYS A 75 11.83 -8.07 -14.06
N THR A 76 12.03 -6.96 -13.33
CA THR A 76 13.30 -6.65 -12.67
C THR A 76 13.68 -7.65 -11.57
N ALA A 77 12.71 -8.39 -11.03
CA ALA A 77 12.94 -9.40 -10.00
C ALA A 77 13.95 -10.47 -10.42
N TYR A 78 14.03 -10.79 -11.72
CA TYR A 78 14.99 -11.77 -12.26
C TYR A 78 16.43 -11.25 -12.31
N TYR A 79 16.64 -9.93 -12.27
CA TYR A 79 17.97 -9.31 -12.39
C TYR A 79 18.57 -8.88 -11.04
N VAL A 80 17.81 -9.00 -9.95
CA VAL A 80 18.25 -8.68 -8.59
C VAL A 80 19.13 -9.82 -8.02
N PRO A 81 20.12 -9.52 -7.15
CA PRO A 81 20.85 -10.57 -6.43
C PRO A 81 19.91 -11.55 -5.73
N PHE A 82 20.20 -12.85 -5.83
CA PHE A 82 19.35 -13.94 -5.33
C PHE A 82 17.99 -14.08 -6.04
N GLY A 83 17.83 -13.48 -7.23
CA GLY A 83 16.68 -13.60 -8.10
C GLY A 83 15.38 -13.08 -7.46
N VAL A 84 14.27 -13.72 -7.80
CA VAL A 84 12.92 -13.34 -7.34
C VAL A 84 12.83 -13.30 -5.81
N LYS A 85 13.42 -14.27 -5.12
CA LYS A 85 13.46 -14.30 -3.64
C LYS A 85 14.15 -13.06 -3.07
N GLY A 86 15.29 -12.69 -3.64
CA GLY A 86 16.02 -11.49 -3.25
C GLY A 86 15.23 -10.21 -3.50
N PHE A 87 14.49 -10.14 -4.61
CA PHE A 87 13.61 -9.02 -4.93
C PHE A 87 12.53 -8.79 -3.86
N PHE A 88 11.81 -9.82 -3.43
CA PHE A 88 10.81 -9.70 -2.36
C PHE A 88 11.43 -9.34 -1.00
N ILE A 89 12.61 -9.86 -0.69
CA ILE A 89 13.36 -9.47 0.53
C ILE A 89 13.73 -7.98 0.48
N MET A 90 14.15 -7.45 -0.67
CA MET A 90 14.43 -6.02 -0.82
C MET A 90 13.16 -5.17 -0.64
N ILE A 91 12.03 -5.59 -1.21
CA ILE A 91 10.75 -4.89 -1.04
C ILE A 91 10.38 -4.77 0.44
N ASP A 92 10.47 -5.86 1.19
CA ASP A 92 10.13 -5.85 2.61
C ASP A 92 11.14 -5.05 3.45
N PHE A 93 12.42 -5.08 3.08
CA PHE A 93 13.43 -4.20 3.68
C PHE A 93 13.08 -2.72 3.52
N PHE A 94 12.76 -2.29 2.30
CA PHE A 94 12.34 -0.90 2.06
C PHE A 94 11.00 -0.57 2.72
N THR A 95 10.10 -1.56 2.83
CA THR A 95 8.82 -1.42 3.56
C THR A 95 9.06 -1.10 5.03
N MET A 96 9.96 -1.85 5.70
CA MET A 96 10.35 -1.57 7.09
C MET A 96 10.97 -0.18 7.25
N ILE A 97 11.83 0.25 6.31
CA ILE A 97 12.42 1.59 6.34
C ILE A 97 11.33 2.67 6.24
N LEU A 98 10.39 2.52 5.31
CA LEU A 98 9.32 3.50 5.12
C LEU A 98 8.38 3.56 6.32
N LEU A 99 7.99 2.41 6.89
CA LEU A 99 7.18 2.36 8.11
C LEU A 99 7.86 3.07 9.27
N TYR A 100 9.16 2.82 9.49
CA TYR A 100 9.94 3.53 10.50
C TYR A 100 9.94 5.04 10.26
N LYS A 101 10.17 5.48 9.02
CA LYS A 101 10.20 6.91 8.67
C LYS A 101 8.83 7.58 8.83
N ILE A 102 7.75 6.94 8.41
CA ILE A 102 6.38 7.44 8.58
C ILE A 102 6.05 7.56 10.07
N ALA A 103 6.38 6.54 10.87
CA ALA A 103 6.19 6.58 12.31
C ALA A 103 6.99 7.71 12.98
N ALA A 104 8.22 7.98 12.50
CA ALA A 104 9.03 9.08 13.00
C ALA A 104 8.40 10.44 12.67
N LEU A 105 7.91 10.64 11.44
CA LEU A 105 7.16 11.84 11.05
C LEU A 105 5.91 12.04 11.92
N PHE A 106 5.16 10.95 12.14
CA PHE A 106 3.94 11.00 12.94
C PHE A 106 4.22 11.35 14.41
N LYS A 107 5.26 10.75 15.00
CA LYS A 107 5.74 11.09 16.35
C LYS A 107 6.05 12.59 16.47
N ASP A 108 6.78 13.14 15.50
CA ASP A 108 7.15 14.56 15.50
C ASP A 108 5.90 15.46 15.35
N SER A 109 4.90 15.05 14.54
CA SER A 109 3.62 15.75 14.42
C SER A 109 2.84 15.78 15.74
N LEU A 110 2.72 14.63 16.41
CA LEU A 110 2.01 14.50 17.69
C LEU A 110 2.59 15.42 18.77
N ILE A 111 3.92 15.43 18.91
CA ILE A 111 4.60 16.29 19.89
C ILE A 111 4.38 17.76 19.56
N ARG A 112 4.41 18.12 18.27
CA ARG A 112 4.19 19.50 17.81
C ARG A 112 2.77 19.98 18.13
N GLU A 113 1.75 19.21 17.75
CA GLU A 113 0.35 19.53 18.03
C GLU A 113 0.11 19.68 19.52
N GLN A 114 0.61 18.73 20.33
CA GLN A 114 0.52 18.81 21.78
C GLN A 114 1.15 20.10 22.33
N ASN A 115 2.32 20.51 21.84
CA ASN A 115 2.98 21.74 22.29
C ASN A 115 2.20 23.02 21.93
N ILE A 116 1.50 23.03 20.80
CA ILE A 116 0.63 24.14 20.38
C ILE A 116 -0.58 24.22 21.31
N GLU A 117 -1.19 23.08 21.62
CA GLU A 117 -2.41 23.01 22.42
C GLU A 117 -2.17 23.01 23.93
N LYS A 118 -0.93 22.78 24.38
CA LYS A 118 -0.55 22.68 25.81
C LYS A 118 -1.08 23.83 26.66
N LYS A 119 -1.19 25.03 26.08
CA LYS A 119 -1.74 26.24 26.74
C LYS A 119 -3.23 26.12 27.12
N LYS A 120 -3.98 25.25 26.44
CA LYS A 120 -5.41 25.00 26.67
C LYS A 120 -5.66 23.89 27.69
N TYR A 121 -4.63 23.17 28.10
CA TYR A 121 -4.79 22.00 28.97
C TYR A 121 -5.01 22.42 30.43
N SER A 122 -5.87 21.68 31.13
CA SER A 122 -6.05 21.84 32.57
C SER A 122 -4.78 21.41 33.33
N SER A 123 -4.49 22.04 34.47
CA SER A 123 -3.41 21.62 35.37
C SER A 123 -3.54 20.15 35.83
N LYS A 124 -4.76 19.59 35.82
CA LYS A 124 -4.99 18.16 36.13
C LYS A 124 -4.54 17.20 35.02
N ALA A 125 -4.34 17.69 33.79
CA ALA A 125 -3.95 16.89 32.63
C ALA A 125 -2.43 16.77 32.46
N GLU A 126 -1.62 17.36 33.35
CA GLU A 126 -0.15 17.37 33.24
C GLU A 126 0.45 15.96 33.22
N LYS A 127 -0.19 15.00 33.91
CA LYS A 127 0.19 13.57 33.90
C LYS A 127 -0.16 12.82 32.61
N LEU A 128 -0.99 13.40 31.74
CA LEU A 128 -1.41 12.80 30.46
C LEU A 128 -0.65 13.40 29.26
N VAL A 129 0.23 14.39 29.51
CA VAL A 129 1.05 15.03 28.48
C VAL A 129 2.12 14.05 28.04
N LEU A 130 2.15 13.70 26.75
CA LEU A 130 3.13 12.81 26.17
C LEU A 130 4.53 13.38 26.36
N THR A 131 5.41 12.58 26.97
CA THR A 131 6.84 12.92 27.04
C THR A 131 7.56 12.48 25.76
N PRO A 132 8.57 13.22 25.28
CA PRO A 132 9.36 12.81 24.11
C PRO A 132 9.99 11.43 24.26
N GLU A 133 10.26 11.01 25.50
CA GLU A 133 10.85 9.72 25.86
C GLU A 133 9.84 8.58 25.65
N GLU A 134 8.58 8.74 26.07
CA GLU A 134 7.51 7.75 25.87
C GLU A 134 7.23 7.47 24.39
N VAL A 135 7.25 8.51 23.54
CA VAL A 135 6.98 8.37 22.11
C VAL A 135 8.25 8.09 21.28
N SER A 136 9.43 8.15 21.90
CA SER A 136 10.70 7.90 21.20
C SER A 136 10.82 6.47 20.66
N SER A 137 10.15 5.51 21.30
CA SER A 137 10.15 4.10 20.89
C SER A 137 9.15 3.79 19.79
N LEU A 138 8.21 4.70 19.48
CA LEU A 138 7.11 4.46 18.53
C LEU A 138 7.59 4.00 17.14
N PRO A 139 8.60 4.63 16.50
CA PRO A 139 9.12 4.16 15.22
C PRO A 139 9.72 2.76 15.29
N THR A 140 10.45 2.47 16.38
CA THR A 140 11.03 1.16 16.64
C THR A 140 9.96 0.10 16.89
N LEU A 141 8.89 0.46 17.60
CA LEU A 141 7.75 -0.42 17.87
C LEU A 141 7.06 -0.80 16.56
N ILE A 142 6.72 0.18 15.71
CA ILE A 142 6.04 -0.07 14.42
C ILE A 142 6.91 -0.96 13.51
N LEU A 143 8.21 -0.69 13.43
CA LEU A 143 9.14 -1.55 12.70
C LEU A 143 9.18 -2.96 13.28
N THR A 144 9.23 -3.10 14.61
CA THR A 144 9.28 -4.41 15.28
C THR A 144 7.98 -5.20 15.04
N VAL A 145 6.83 -4.54 15.15
CA VAL A 145 5.52 -5.15 14.87
C VAL A 145 5.48 -5.70 13.44
N HIS A 146 5.92 -4.95 12.43
CA HIS A 146 6.02 -5.47 11.06
C HIS A 146 7.03 -6.60 10.93
N ALA A 147 8.20 -6.47 11.55
CA ALA A 147 9.27 -7.46 11.51
C ALA A 147 8.83 -8.83 12.08
N VAL A 148 7.98 -8.85 13.10
CA VAL A 148 7.48 -10.10 13.73
C VAL A 148 6.07 -10.49 13.29
N ASN A 149 5.39 -9.65 12.49
CA ASN A 149 4.02 -9.91 12.06
C ASN A 149 3.97 -11.16 11.17
N PRO A 150 3.23 -12.22 11.58
CA PRO A 150 3.14 -13.45 10.81
C PRO A 150 2.58 -13.22 9.42
N PHE A 151 1.62 -12.30 9.23
CA PHE A 151 1.09 -11.98 7.91
C PHE A 151 2.14 -11.31 7.01
N SER A 152 2.93 -10.37 7.54
CA SER A 152 4.02 -9.76 6.75
C SER A 152 5.04 -10.82 6.32
N ILE A 153 5.42 -11.70 7.24
CA ILE A 153 6.35 -12.80 6.96
C ILE A 153 5.74 -13.73 5.90
N MET A 154 4.48 -14.15 6.06
CA MET A 154 3.81 -15.04 5.13
C MET A 154 3.65 -14.42 3.73
N THR A 155 3.20 -13.16 3.63
CA THR A 155 3.05 -12.45 2.34
C THR A 155 4.37 -12.37 1.57
N LEU A 156 5.50 -12.13 2.27
CA LEU A 156 6.82 -12.15 1.66
C LEU A 156 7.24 -13.56 1.24
N LEU A 157 7.08 -14.57 2.11
CA LEU A 157 7.48 -15.95 1.80
C LEU A 157 6.66 -16.52 0.64
N ALA A 158 5.40 -16.11 0.54
CA ALA A 158 4.53 -16.48 -0.56
C ALA A 158 4.80 -15.68 -1.85
N MET A 159 5.74 -14.73 -1.83
CA MET A 159 6.10 -13.87 -2.97
C MET A 159 4.90 -13.11 -3.55
N SER A 160 4.00 -12.66 -2.67
CA SER A 160 2.80 -11.94 -3.08
C SER A 160 3.14 -10.56 -3.60
N THR A 161 2.64 -10.20 -4.79
CA THR A 161 2.79 -8.87 -5.38
C THR A 161 2.11 -7.77 -4.55
N ALA A 162 1.21 -8.13 -3.62
CA ALA A 162 0.65 -7.22 -2.63
C ALA A 162 1.73 -6.45 -1.86
N SER A 163 2.89 -7.07 -1.62
CA SER A 163 4.04 -6.42 -0.98
C SER A 163 4.58 -5.23 -1.78
N LEU A 164 4.58 -5.30 -3.12
CA LEU A 164 4.97 -4.20 -3.99
C LEU A 164 3.94 -3.07 -3.94
N SER A 165 2.66 -3.40 -4.06
CA SER A 165 1.57 -2.42 -3.95
C SER A 165 1.61 -1.69 -2.60
N ASN A 166 1.83 -2.43 -1.51
CA ASN A 166 1.98 -1.87 -0.18
C ASN A 166 3.21 -0.94 -0.09
N LEU A 167 4.35 -1.34 -0.63
CA LEU A 167 5.56 -0.52 -0.65
C LEU A 167 5.32 0.81 -1.39
N VAL A 168 4.71 0.75 -2.58
CA VAL A 168 4.40 1.93 -3.39
C VAL A 168 3.41 2.84 -2.67
N THR A 169 2.37 2.30 -2.05
CA THR A 169 1.41 3.07 -1.24
C THR A 169 2.08 3.73 -0.04
N LEU A 170 2.95 3.03 0.68
CA LEU A 170 3.71 3.59 1.79
C LEU A 170 4.69 4.67 1.33
N ALA A 171 5.33 4.50 0.17
CA ALA A 171 6.19 5.53 -0.40
C ALA A 171 5.39 6.79 -0.72
N ALA A 172 4.24 6.64 -1.40
CA ALA A 172 3.33 7.74 -1.69
C ALA A 172 2.88 8.46 -0.42
N LEU A 173 2.47 7.70 0.61
CA LEU A 173 2.07 8.25 1.92
C LEU A 173 3.22 9.01 2.59
N TYR A 174 4.43 8.46 2.61
CA TYR A 174 5.59 9.10 3.21
C TYR A 174 5.90 10.46 2.55
N TYR A 175 5.94 10.51 1.22
CA TYR A 175 6.18 11.77 0.51
C TYR A 175 5.03 12.76 0.67
N PHE A 176 3.79 12.28 0.67
CA PHE A 176 2.60 13.09 0.95
C PHE A 176 2.68 13.75 2.33
N LEU A 177 2.94 12.98 3.38
CA LEU A 177 3.09 13.49 4.75
C LEU A 177 4.26 14.47 4.88
N LYS A 178 5.37 14.22 4.16
CA LYS A 178 6.52 15.14 4.16
C LYS A 178 6.16 16.48 3.51
N VAL A 179 5.45 16.44 2.38
CA VAL A 179 4.97 17.65 1.68
C VAL A 179 3.99 18.43 2.54
N ILE A 180 3.01 17.75 3.15
CA ILE A 180 2.07 18.38 4.09
C ILE A 180 2.79 18.96 5.30
N GLY A 181 3.74 18.23 5.89
CA GLY A 181 4.54 18.72 7.01
C GLY A 181 5.29 20.03 6.68
N LEU A 182 5.81 20.15 5.45
CA LEU A 182 6.42 21.39 4.96
C LEU A 182 5.40 22.51 4.82
N PHE A 183 4.20 22.23 4.28
CA PHE A 183 3.15 23.23 4.16
C PHE A 183 2.58 23.67 5.51
N HIS A 184 2.40 22.77 6.49
CA HIS A 184 2.01 23.14 7.86
C HIS A 184 3.06 23.98 8.58
N LEU A 185 4.34 23.97 8.16
CA LEU A 185 5.34 24.91 8.69
C LEU A 185 5.16 26.34 8.14
N GLN A 186 4.47 26.49 7.01
CA GLN A 186 4.22 27.77 6.35
C GLN A 186 2.77 28.27 6.52
N TYR A 187 1.85 27.40 6.93
CA TYR A 187 0.42 27.71 7.00
C TYR A 187 0.03 28.33 8.34
N GLU A 188 -0.27 29.62 8.32
CA GLU A 188 -0.99 30.29 9.41
C GLU A 188 -2.47 29.89 9.38
N SER A 189 -3.02 29.59 10.56
CA SER A 189 -4.36 29.04 10.84
C SER A 189 -5.56 29.91 10.40
N SER A 190 -5.37 30.95 9.58
CA SER A 190 -6.36 32.00 9.30
C SER A 190 -6.92 32.03 7.88
N LYS A 191 -6.48 31.14 6.97
CA LYS A 191 -6.96 31.18 5.58
C LYS A 191 -8.30 30.47 5.41
N SER A 192 -9.23 31.16 4.75
CA SER A 192 -10.56 30.63 4.42
C SER A 192 -10.46 29.54 3.33
N TYR A 193 -11.11 28.40 3.55
CA TYR A 193 -11.20 27.29 2.60
C TYR A 193 -11.86 27.66 1.26
N TRP A 194 -12.57 28.80 1.22
CA TRP A 194 -13.28 29.31 0.05
C TRP A 194 -12.57 30.49 -0.62
N SER A 195 -11.32 30.77 -0.25
CA SER A 195 -10.54 31.83 -0.89
C SER A 195 -10.20 31.46 -2.35
N LYS A 196 -9.94 32.47 -3.19
CA LYS A 196 -9.56 32.25 -4.60
C LYS A 196 -8.28 31.41 -4.71
N GLU A 197 -7.37 31.59 -3.76
CA GLU A 197 -6.10 30.87 -3.67
C GLU A 197 -6.32 29.40 -3.31
N ALA A 198 -7.26 29.10 -2.40
CA ALA A 198 -7.62 27.74 -2.03
C ALA A 198 -8.26 26.99 -3.23
N ILE A 199 -9.21 27.63 -3.92
CA ILE A 199 -9.83 27.07 -5.12
C ILE A 199 -8.79 26.81 -6.22
N ALA A 200 -7.86 27.75 -6.43
CA ALA A 200 -6.76 27.55 -7.39
C ALA A 200 -5.87 26.35 -7.01
N SER A 201 -5.56 26.17 -5.73
CA SER A 201 -4.80 25.01 -5.24
C SER A 201 -5.55 23.68 -5.44
N TYR A 202 -6.85 23.65 -5.19
CA TYR A 202 -7.68 22.46 -5.46
C TYR A 202 -7.70 22.12 -6.95
N LEU A 203 -7.92 23.12 -7.82
CA LEU A 203 -7.89 22.92 -9.27
C LEU A 203 -6.53 22.45 -9.77
N GLN A 204 -5.44 23.01 -9.25
CA GLN A 204 -4.08 22.54 -9.56
C GLN A 204 -3.87 21.09 -9.12
N THR A 205 -4.34 20.72 -7.93
CA THR A 205 -4.22 19.34 -7.41
C THR A 205 -5.01 18.35 -8.26
N VAL A 206 -6.25 18.69 -8.62
CA VAL A 206 -7.09 17.88 -9.53
C VAL A 206 -6.45 17.79 -10.92
N GLY A 207 -5.95 18.90 -11.45
CA GLY A 207 -5.28 18.93 -12.75
C GLY A 207 -4.02 18.07 -12.77
N LEU A 208 -3.19 18.15 -11.73
CA LEU A 208 -1.99 17.33 -11.59
C LEU A 208 -2.34 15.84 -11.44
N PHE A 209 -3.37 15.52 -10.67
CA PHE A 209 -3.88 14.15 -10.53
C PHE A 209 -4.33 13.58 -11.88
N LEU A 210 -5.18 14.31 -12.61
CA LEU A 210 -5.65 13.88 -13.93
C LEU A 210 -4.49 13.76 -14.93
N PHE A 211 -3.52 14.67 -14.89
CA PHE A 211 -2.31 14.58 -15.70
C PHE A 211 -1.54 13.28 -15.42
N PHE A 212 -1.25 12.95 -14.16
CA PHE A 212 -0.52 11.73 -13.85
C PHE A 212 -1.30 10.45 -14.18
N VAL A 213 -2.62 10.42 -13.93
CA VAL A 213 -3.46 9.28 -14.29
C VAL A 213 -3.45 9.06 -15.80
N THR A 214 -3.71 10.11 -16.58
CA THR A 214 -3.71 10.02 -18.06
C THR A 214 -2.32 9.68 -18.60
N PHE A 215 -1.26 10.23 -18.02
CA PHE A 215 0.12 9.93 -18.38
C PHE A 215 0.48 8.45 -18.14
N LEU A 216 0.18 7.91 -16.96
CA LEU A 216 0.48 6.51 -16.62
C LEU A 216 -0.36 5.53 -17.45
N LEU A 217 -1.64 5.82 -17.67
CA LEU A 217 -2.49 5.04 -18.56
C LEU A 217 -2.00 5.12 -20.01
N GLY A 218 -1.55 6.29 -20.46
CA GLY A 218 -0.97 6.50 -21.78
C GLY A 218 0.30 5.68 -21.99
N ILE A 219 1.22 5.65 -21.02
CA ILE A 219 2.41 4.79 -21.10
C ILE A 219 2.00 3.30 -21.11
N SER A 220 1.01 2.92 -20.31
CA SER A 220 0.50 1.54 -20.28
C SER A 220 -0.07 1.11 -21.62
N TYR A 221 -0.85 1.99 -22.26
CA TYR A 221 -1.42 1.78 -23.60
C TYR A 221 -0.33 1.64 -24.67
N LEU A 222 0.68 2.51 -24.65
CA LEU A 222 1.82 2.42 -25.57
C LEU A 222 2.65 1.16 -25.36
N TYR A 223 2.80 0.71 -24.11
CA TYR A 223 3.53 -0.53 -23.79
C TYR A 223 2.82 -1.78 -24.29
N LEU A 224 1.49 -1.75 -24.41
CA LEU A 224 0.68 -2.85 -24.94
C LEU A 224 0.27 -2.66 -26.40
N GLU A 225 1.05 -1.90 -27.18
CA GLU A 225 0.86 -1.70 -28.62
C GLU A 225 -0.55 -1.21 -28.98
N GLY A 226 -1.19 -0.47 -28.07
CA GLY A 226 -2.53 0.10 -28.27
C GLY A 226 -3.70 -0.76 -27.78
N SER A 227 -3.46 -1.80 -26.97
CA SER A 227 -4.53 -2.52 -26.29
C SER A 227 -5.00 -1.80 -25.01
N LEU A 228 -6.33 -1.80 -24.80
CA LEU A 228 -6.98 -1.32 -23.57
C LEU A 228 -7.48 -2.47 -22.68
N ASP A 229 -7.17 -3.73 -23.03
CA ASP A 229 -7.69 -4.92 -22.33
C ASP A 229 -7.24 -4.98 -20.87
N PHE A 230 -6.08 -4.39 -20.57
CA PHE A 230 -5.58 -4.27 -19.21
C PHE A 230 -6.50 -3.45 -18.31
N ILE A 231 -7.30 -2.51 -18.84
CA ILE A 231 -8.18 -1.68 -18.00
C ILE A 231 -9.24 -2.55 -17.34
N TYR A 232 -9.88 -3.42 -18.13
CA TYR A 232 -10.87 -4.35 -17.61
C TYR A 232 -10.20 -5.42 -16.73
N SER A 233 -9.09 -6.00 -17.19
CA SER A 233 -8.40 -7.08 -16.49
C SER A 233 -7.78 -6.65 -15.15
N THR A 234 -7.49 -5.36 -14.95
CA THR A 234 -6.88 -4.85 -13.71
C THR A 234 -7.90 -4.08 -12.86
N TYR A 235 -8.34 -2.92 -13.33
CA TYR A 235 -9.28 -2.06 -12.60
C TYR A 235 -10.71 -2.60 -12.63
N GLY A 236 -11.15 -3.11 -13.78
CA GLY A 236 -12.47 -3.72 -13.93
C GLY A 236 -12.63 -4.91 -12.98
N PHE A 237 -11.63 -5.79 -12.92
CA PHE A 237 -11.62 -6.97 -12.05
C PHE A 237 -11.80 -6.60 -10.55
N ILE A 238 -11.08 -5.57 -10.07
CA ILE A 238 -11.21 -5.09 -8.69
C ILE A 238 -12.62 -4.53 -8.43
N LEU A 239 -13.22 -3.84 -9.41
CA LEU A 239 -14.53 -3.21 -9.26
C LEU A 239 -15.68 -4.21 -9.34
N THR A 240 -15.61 -5.20 -10.24
CA THR A 240 -16.68 -6.18 -10.50
C THR A 240 -16.56 -7.47 -9.68
N VAL A 241 -15.39 -7.68 -9.05
CA VAL A 241 -15.05 -8.81 -8.17
C VAL A 241 -15.50 -10.16 -8.75
N PRO A 242 -15.21 -10.45 -10.04
CA PRO A 242 -15.86 -11.56 -10.76
C PRO A 242 -15.44 -12.92 -10.21
N ASP A 243 -14.26 -13.01 -9.61
CA ASP A 243 -13.72 -14.20 -9.00
C ASP A 243 -14.10 -14.31 -7.52
N LEU A 244 -14.63 -15.48 -7.15
CA LEU A 244 -15.05 -15.85 -5.79
C LEU A 244 -14.17 -16.95 -5.20
N THR A 245 -12.94 -17.08 -5.70
CA THR A 245 -11.93 -17.96 -5.11
C THR A 245 -11.78 -17.65 -3.61
N PRO A 246 -11.82 -18.67 -2.74
CA PRO A 246 -11.78 -18.48 -1.29
C PRO A 246 -10.62 -17.61 -0.83
N ASN A 247 -10.88 -16.62 0.03
CA ASN A 247 -9.86 -15.78 0.64
C ASN A 247 -10.33 -15.25 2.00
N VAL A 248 -9.46 -14.62 2.78
CA VAL A 248 -9.82 -14.11 4.12
C VAL A 248 -10.66 -12.82 4.08
N GLY A 249 -10.91 -12.26 2.90
CA GLY A 249 -11.60 -10.99 2.72
C GLY A 249 -13.10 -11.08 2.92
N VAL A 250 -13.68 -10.02 3.47
CA VAL A 250 -15.14 -9.89 3.67
C VAL A 250 -15.91 -10.00 2.35
N PHE A 251 -15.32 -9.54 1.24
CA PHE A 251 -15.91 -9.67 -0.08
C PHE A 251 -16.21 -11.14 -0.40
N TRP A 252 -15.26 -12.05 -0.23
CA TRP A 252 -15.51 -13.46 -0.53
C TRP A 252 -16.67 -14.04 0.29
N TYR A 253 -16.64 -13.88 1.61
CA TYR A 253 -17.70 -14.40 2.51
C TYR A 253 -19.08 -13.87 2.16
N PHE A 254 -19.18 -12.60 1.78
CA PHE A 254 -20.47 -11.99 1.43
C PHE A 254 -20.95 -12.41 0.05
N PHE A 255 -20.07 -12.35 -0.96
CA PHE A 255 -20.44 -12.58 -2.36
C PHE A 255 -20.60 -14.06 -2.71
N THR A 256 -20.03 -14.99 -1.93
CA THR A 256 -20.24 -16.44 -2.14
C THR A 256 -21.63 -16.93 -1.72
N GLU A 257 -22.26 -16.26 -0.75
CA GLU A 257 -23.60 -16.62 -0.23
C GLU A 257 -24.72 -15.82 -0.91
N MET A 258 -24.37 -14.88 -1.79
CA MET A 258 -25.34 -13.96 -2.38
C MET A 258 -25.88 -14.46 -3.71
N PHE A 259 -27.19 -14.29 -3.91
CA PHE A 259 -27.83 -14.57 -5.19
C PHE A 259 -27.34 -13.63 -6.30
N ASP A 260 -27.06 -14.21 -7.47
CA ASP A 260 -26.58 -13.48 -8.65
C ASP A 260 -27.46 -12.28 -9.05
N HIS A 261 -28.77 -12.41 -8.88
CA HIS A 261 -29.72 -11.34 -9.21
C HIS A 261 -29.45 -10.03 -8.44
N PHE A 262 -29.00 -10.12 -7.18
CA PHE A 262 -28.70 -8.96 -6.34
C PHE A 262 -27.21 -8.59 -6.36
N ARG A 263 -26.36 -9.40 -7.01
CA ARG A 263 -24.91 -9.27 -6.92
C ARG A 263 -24.41 -7.90 -7.32
N THR A 264 -24.82 -7.41 -8.47
CA THR A 264 -24.42 -6.10 -8.99
C THR A 264 -24.79 -4.96 -8.04
N PHE A 265 -25.97 -5.01 -7.43
CA PHE A 265 -26.40 -3.99 -6.46
C PHE A 265 -25.46 -3.95 -5.26
N PHE A 266 -25.16 -5.10 -4.66
CA PHE A 266 -24.28 -5.14 -3.50
C PHE A 266 -22.81 -4.89 -3.84
N VAL A 267 -22.32 -5.26 -5.03
CA VAL A 267 -21.00 -4.83 -5.51
C VAL A 267 -20.92 -3.31 -5.47
N CYS A 268 -21.89 -2.61 -6.05
CA CYS A 268 -21.92 -1.15 -6.02
C CYS A 268 -21.92 -0.59 -4.58
N VAL A 269 -22.72 -1.15 -3.67
CA VAL A 269 -22.76 -0.73 -2.26
C VAL A 269 -21.41 -0.94 -1.57
N PHE A 270 -20.76 -2.09 -1.77
CA PHE A 270 -19.46 -2.37 -1.18
C PHE A 270 -18.37 -1.42 -1.71
N GLN A 271 -18.36 -1.14 -3.01
CA GLN A 271 -17.41 -0.20 -3.61
C GLN A 271 -17.66 1.24 -3.15
N LEU A 272 -18.90 1.64 -2.91
CA LEU A 272 -19.23 2.97 -2.37
C LEU A 272 -18.62 3.22 -0.99
N ASN A 273 -18.44 2.19 -0.15
CA ASN A 273 -17.81 2.35 1.16
C ASN A 273 -16.39 2.93 1.05
N ALA A 274 -15.60 2.52 0.05
CA ALA A 274 -14.26 3.06 -0.17
C ALA A 274 -14.28 4.58 -0.41
N VAL A 275 -15.31 5.09 -1.10
CA VAL A 275 -15.46 6.52 -1.40
C VAL A 275 -16.03 7.28 -0.19
N ILE A 276 -17.06 6.73 0.46
CA ILE A 276 -17.76 7.40 1.57
C ILE A 276 -16.82 7.67 2.75
N TYR A 277 -15.86 6.79 3.03
CA TYR A 277 -14.90 7.03 4.12
C TYR A 277 -13.85 8.10 3.81
N THR A 278 -13.60 8.39 2.53
CA THR A 278 -12.57 9.37 2.13
C THR A 278 -12.95 10.77 2.63
N VAL A 279 -14.20 11.20 2.48
CA VAL A 279 -14.63 12.56 2.86
C VAL A 279 -14.51 12.81 4.37
N PRO A 280 -15.08 12.01 5.28
CA PRO A 280 -14.95 12.22 6.72
C PRO A 280 -13.51 12.15 7.20
N LEU A 281 -12.68 11.26 6.63
CA LEU A 281 -11.26 11.20 6.97
C LEU A 281 -10.53 12.48 6.56
N THR A 282 -10.77 12.98 5.35
CA THR A 282 -10.18 14.26 4.92
C THR A 282 -10.62 15.43 5.81
N VAL A 283 -11.89 15.49 6.23
CA VAL A 283 -12.37 16.56 7.13
C VAL A 283 -11.76 16.45 8.53
N LYS A 284 -11.56 15.22 9.05
CA LYS A 284 -10.98 15.01 10.38
C LYS A 284 -9.48 15.36 10.43
N PHE A 285 -8.77 15.14 9.33
CA PHE A 285 -7.31 15.32 9.25
C PHE A 285 -6.88 16.57 8.45
N ALA A 286 -7.82 17.44 8.08
CA ALA A 286 -7.57 18.79 7.53
C ALA A 286 -7.47 19.81 8.67
#